data_AF-A0A9P3KSG6-F1
#
_entry.id   AF-A0A9P3KSG6-F1
#
_cell.length_a   1.000
_cell.length_b   1.000
_cell.length_c   1.000
_cell.angle_alpha   90.00
_cell.angle_beta   90.00
_cell.angle_gamma   90.00
#
_symmetry.space_group_name_H-M   'P 1'
#
loop_
_entity.id
_entity.type
_entity.pdbx_description
1 polymer ?
#
loop_
_entity_poly.entity_id
_entity_poly.type
_entity_poly.pdbx_seq_one_letter_code
_entity_poly.pdbx_strand_id
1 'polypeptide(L)'
;MTSSRGVGACQSLPRGSNAMADAPNIPLSLAYGLWSDRELVPNWMPWITSVKVLKETPEFSEWTLKYTAFGRDLEFSWLSKQLTPIVNQKIQWRSVDGVPNRGAVRFFPRGPNGCKVEMTLTYQCPDILVPVMASLSPLVENIIQADMDRFVDYATKVKDTQSVRIM
;
A
#
# COMPACT_ATOMS: atom_id res chain seq x y z
N MET A 1 -3.22 29.07 -41.36
CA MET A 1 -2.44 28.79 -40.15
C MET A 1 -3.20 29.31 -38.95
N THR A 2 -3.98 28.46 -38.30
CA THR A 2 -4.57 28.74 -36.98
C THR A 2 -4.52 27.45 -36.17
N SER A 3 -3.72 27.50 -35.12
CA SER A 3 -3.33 26.41 -34.23
C SER A 3 -4.53 25.94 -33.40
N SER A 4 -4.85 24.64 -33.50
CA SER A 4 -5.68 23.93 -32.54
C SER A 4 -4.90 23.80 -31.23
N ARG A 5 -5.37 24.46 -30.16
CA ARG A 5 -4.91 24.18 -28.79
C ARG A 5 -5.34 22.76 -28.43
N GLY A 6 -4.37 21.84 -28.47
CA GLY A 6 -4.53 20.49 -27.96
C GLY A 6 -4.88 20.55 -26.49
N VAL A 7 -6.02 19.94 -26.14
CA VAL A 7 -6.39 19.57 -24.78
C VAL A 7 -5.21 18.80 -24.18
N GLY A 8 -4.72 19.28 -23.03
CA GLY A 8 -3.59 18.69 -22.33
C GLY A 8 -3.75 17.18 -22.22
N ALA A 9 -2.75 16.45 -22.71
CA ALA A 9 -2.71 15.00 -22.63
C ALA A 9 -2.98 14.60 -21.18
N CYS A 10 -4.06 13.83 -20.99
CA CYS A 10 -4.26 13.03 -19.79
C CYS A 10 -3.01 12.14 -19.70
N GLN A 11 -2.01 12.57 -18.93
CA GLN A 11 -0.81 11.77 -18.71
C GLN A 11 -1.29 10.51 -17.99
N SER A 12 -1.41 9.42 -18.76
CA SER A 12 -1.72 8.11 -18.23
C SER A 12 -0.68 7.83 -17.15
N LEU A 13 -1.14 7.70 -15.90
CA LEU A 13 -0.26 7.32 -14.81
C LEU A 13 0.50 6.04 -15.21
N PRO A 14 1.81 5.92 -14.90
CA PRO A 14 2.58 4.73 -15.22
C PRO A 14 1.87 3.48 -14.69
N ARG A 15 2.06 2.35 -15.36
CA ARG A 15 1.49 1.05 -14.98
C ARG A 15 1.81 0.84 -13.49
N GLY A 16 0.78 0.84 -12.64
CA GLY A 16 0.97 0.74 -11.19
C GLY A 16 1.70 -0.54 -10.82
N SER A 17 2.54 -0.48 -9.79
CA SER A 17 3.19 -1.67 -9.24
C SER A 17 2.14 -2.54 -8.55
N ASN A 18 2.21 -3.84 -8.76
CA ASN A 18 1.34 -4.82 -8.14
C ASN A 18 2.17 -5.94 -7.51
N ALA A 19 1.70 -6.45 -6.38
CA ALA A 19 2.32 -7.59 -5.71
C ALA A 19 1.23 -8.48 -5.12
N MET A 20 1.55 -9.75 -4.98
CA MET A 20 0.60 -10.75 -4.49
C MET A 20 1.31 -11.69 -3.52
N ALA A 21 0.62 -12.07 -2.45
CA ALA A 21 1.06 -13.12 -1.56
C ALA A 21 -0.09 -14.10 -1.29
N ASP A 22 0.22 -15.38 -1.39
CA ASP A 22 -0.63 -16.43 -0.85
C ASP A 22 -0.33 -16.53 0.66
N ALA A 23 -1.38 -16.46 1.49
CA ALA A 23 -1.32 -16.54 2.93
C ALA A 23 -2.01 -17.84 3.39
N PRO A 24 -1.34 -19.00 3.27
CA PRO A 24 -1.92 -20.27 3.68
C PRO A 24 -2.16 -20.26 5.19
N ASN A 25 -3.26 -20.88 5.62
CA ASN A 25 -3.64 -20.95 7.03
C ASN A 25 -3.94 -19.60 7.70
N ILE A 26 -3.99 -18.48 6.97
CA ILE A 26 -4.44 -17.19 7.48
C ILE A 26 -5.90 -16.97 7.08
N PRO A 27 -6.84 -16.92 8.05
CA PRO A 27 -8.24 -16.60 7.77
C PRO A 27 -8.34 -15.25 7.06
N LEU A 28 -9.19 -15.18 6.04
CA LEU A 28 -9.37 -13.97 5.25
C LEU A 28 -9.77 -12.76 6.13
N SER A 29 -10.62 -12.99 7.14
CA SER A 29 -11.06 -11.96 8.08
C SER A 29 -9.92 -11.40 8.92
N LEU A 30 -8.95 -12.24 9.30
CA LEU A 30 -7.74 -11.80 9.99
C LEU A 30 -6.89 -10.92 9.06
N ALA A 31 -6.62 -11.39 7.84
CA ALA A 31 -5.84 -10.63 6.86
C ALA A 31 -6.48 -9.26 6.56
N TYR A 32 -7.80 -9.23 6.35
CA TYR A 32 -8.56 -8.00 6.15
C TYR A 32 -8.51 -7.08 7.37
N GLY A 33 -8.65 -7.63 8.58
CA GLY A 33 -8.59 -6.87 9.83
C GLY A 33 -7.24 -6.18 10.03
N LEU A 34 -6.13 -6.89 9.77
CA LEU A 34 -4.78 -6.34 9.87
C LEU A 34 -4.57 -5.17 8.90
N TRP A 35 -5.00 -5.29 7.65
CA TRP A 35 -4.91 -4.19 6.68
C TRP A 35 -5.89 -3.04 6.95
N SER A 36 -7.03 -3.32 7.61
CA SER A 36 -8.01 -2.29 7.98
C SER A 36 -7.48 -1.40 9.10
N ASP A 37 -6.68 -1.96 10.01
CA ASP A 37 -5.93 -1.21 11.01
C ASP A 37 -4.64 -0.64 10.40
N ARG A 38 -4.79 0.53 9.76
CA ARG A 38 -3.72 1.19 9.00
C ARG A 38 -2.49 1.52 9.86
N GLU A 39 -2.65 1.68 11.16
CA GLU A 39 -1.53 1.98 12.07
C GLU A 39 -0.61 0.77 12.28
N LEU A 40 -1.05 -0.44 11.90
CA LEU A 40 -0.23 -1.65 11.92
C LEU A 40 0.67 -1.81 10.70
N VAL A 41 0.42 -1.09 9.60
CA VAL A 41 1.14 -1.23 8.33
C VAL A 41 2.67 -1.17 8.46
N PRO A 42 3.26 -0.30 9.30
CA PRO A 42 4.71 -0.28 9.52
C PRO A 42 5.32 -1.62 9.99
N ASN A 43 4.52 -2.53 10.55
CA ASN A 43 5.01 -3.83 11.01
C ASN A 43 5.45 -4.77 9.87
N TRP A 44 4.97 -4.55 8.64
CA TRP A 44 5.37 -5.31 7.46
C TRP A 44 5.90 -4.46 6.30
N MET A 45 5.66 -3.14 6.33
CA MET A 45 6.20 -2.17 5.37
C MET A 45 7.24 -1.26 6.03
N PRO A 46 8.51 -1.68 6.19
CA PRO A 46 9.50 -0.98 7.02
C PRO A 46 9.92 0.41 6.49
N TRP A 47 9.63 0.71 5.22
CA TRP A 47 9.86 2.03 4.63
C TRP A 47 8.78 3.06 5.01
N ILE A 48 7.63 2.59 5.52
CA ILE A 48 6.62 3.41 6.17
C ILE A 48 6.98 3.54 7.64
N THR A 49 7.38 4.73 8.05
CA THR A 49 7.81 4.99 9.43
C THR A 49 6.65 5.25 10.37
N SER A 50 5.56 5.83 9.88
CA SER A 50 4.36 6.05 10.68
C SER A 50 3.12 6.12 9.82
N VAL A 51 2.02 5.68 10.42
CA VAL A 51 0.66 5.92 9.93
C VAL A 51 -0.16 6.36 11.12
N LYS A 52 -0.89 7.46 10.98
CA LYS A 52 -1.73 8.01 12.04
C LYS A 52 -3.12 8.28 11.51
N VAL A 53 -4.13 7.61 12.07
CA VAL A 53 -5.53 7.83 11.69
C VAL A 53 -6.06 9.09 12.39
N LEU A 54 -6.74 9.95 11.63
CA LEU A 54 -7.35 11.16 12.21
C LEU A 54 -8.59 10.77 13.01
N LYS A 55 -8.60 11.10 14.31
CA LYS A 55 -9.66 10.66 15.24
C LYS A 55 -11.05 11.19 14.86
N GLU A 56 -11.11 12.44 14.41
CA GLU A 56 -12.38 13.11 14.06
C GLU A 56 -12.90 12.71 12.68
N THR A 57 -11.99 12.31 11.78
CA THR A 57 -12.32 11.90 10.41
C THR A 57 -11.55 10.61 10.06
N PRO A 58 -11.99 9.44 10.57
CA PRO A 58 -11.24 8.19 10.49
C PRO A 58 -11.07 7.63 9.08
N GLU A 59 -11.71 8.20 8.07
CA GLU A 59 -11.42 7.92 6.66
C GLU A 59 -10.11 8.55 6.19
N PHE A 60 -9.52 9.47 6.96
CA PHE A 60 -8.23 10.08 6.67
C PHE A 60 -7.12 9.53 7.58
N SER A 61 -5.91 9.43 7.02
CA SER A 61 -4.72 9.15 7.80
C SER A 61 -3.49 9.83 7.22
N GLU A 62 -2.61 10.28 8.10
CA GLU A 62 -1.30 10.84 7.80
C GLU A 62 -0.29 9.70 7.68
N TRP A 63 0.52 9.72 6.63
CA TRP A 63 1.54 8.72 6.37
C TRP A 63 2.89 9.40 6.24
N THR A 64 3.94 8.80 6.81
CA THR A 64 5.33 9.24 6.64
C THR A 64 6.19 8.08 6.19
N LEU A 65 6.89 8.27 5.08
CA LEU A 65 7.89 7.33 4.59
C LEU A 65 9.29 7.93 4.72
N LYS A 66 10.26 7.09 5.07
CA LYS A 66 11.68 7.43 5.03
C LYS A 66 12.43 6.37 4.27
N TYR A 67 13.29 6.80 3.35
CA TYR A 67 14.07 5.90 2.54
C TYR A 67 15.41 6.53 2.16
N THR A 68 16.49 5.74 2.27
CA THR A 68 17.81 6.18 1.83
C THR A 68 18.01 5.76 0.38
N ALA A 69 18.06 6.73 -0.53
CA ALA A 69 18.35 6.51 -1.95
C ALA A 69 19.53 7.37 -2.38
N PHE A 70 20.43 6.80 -3.19
CA PHE A 70 21.58 7.52 -3.76
C PHE A 70 22.46 8.22 -2.69
N GLY A 71 22.59 7.61 -1.51
CA GLY A 71 23.35 8.19 -0.39
C GLY A 71 22.71 9.40 0.28
N ARG A 72 21.41 9.63 0.06
CA ARG A 72 20.62 10.69 0.71
C ARG A 72 19.42 10.10 1.42
N ASP A 73 19.14 10.61 2.60
CA ASP A 73 17.91 10.31 3.32
C ASP A 73 16.78 11.16 2.73
N LEU A 74 15.74 10.48 2.25
CA LEU A 74 14.54 11.10 1.73
C LEU A 74 13.40 10.84 2.72
N GLU A 75 12.65 11.89 3.03
CA GLU A 75 11.48 11.83 3.88
C GLU A 75 10.31 12.48 3.15
N PHE A 76 9.21 11.76 3.07
CA PHE A 76 7.98 12.27 2.47
C PHE A 76 6.80 11.97 3.36
N SER A 77 5.84 12.89 3.37
CA SER A 77 4.56 12.71 4.03
C SER A 77 3.40 13.01 3.08
N TRP A 78 2.27 12.35 3.31
CA TRP A 78 1.04 12.58 2.56
C TRP A 78 -0.18 12.32 3.42
N LEU A 79 -1.26 13.01 3.09
CA LEU A 79 -2.59 12.75 3.65
C LEU A 79 -3.34 11.81 2.71
N SER A 80 -3.78 10.67 3.23
CA SER A 80 -4.51 9.66 2.47
C SER A 80 -5.96 9.60 2.89
N LYS A 81 -6.87 9.55 1.92
CA LYS A 81 -8.29 9.27 2.12
C LYS A 81 -8.58 7.82 1.74
N GLN A 82 -9.05 7.03 2.70
CA GLN A 82 -9.65 5.72 2.47
C GLN A 82 -11.02 5.89 1.82
N LEU A 83 -11.25 5.16 0.72
CA LEU A 83 -12.57 5.05 0.09
C LEU A 83 -13.40 3.99 0.81
N THR A 84 -14.72 3.96 0.56
CA THR A 84 -15.63 2.99 1.16
C THR A 84 -15.09 1.56 1.00
N PRO A 85 -14.68 0.90 2.10
CA PRO A 85 -14.14 -0.45 2.02
C PRO A 85 -15.26 -1.46 1.79
N ILE A 86 -14.92 -2.57 1.15
CA ILE A 86 -15.80 -3.74 1.05
C ILE A 86 -15.21 -4.79 1.98
N VAL A 87 -15.89 -5.02 3.10
CA VAL A 87 -15.43 -5.92 4.16
C VAL A 87 -15.02 -7.26 3.56
N ASN A 88 -13.84 -7.75 3.95
CA ASN A 88 -13.30 -9.04 3.52
C ASN A 88 -13.06 -9.16 2.00
N GLN A 89 -13.03 -8.05 1.26
CA GLN A 89 -12.82 -8.09 -0.20
C GLN A 89 -11.86 -7.02 -0.69
N LYS A 90 -11.99 -5.77 -0.21
CA LYS A 90 -11.28 -4.65 -0.80
C LYS A 90 -11.13 -3.47 0.16
N ILE A 91 -9.92 -2.93 0.22
CA ILE A 91 -9.61 -1.64 0.84
C ILE A 91 -8.97 -0.77 -0.24
N GLN A 92 -9.38 0.50 -0.35
CA GLN A 92 -8.84 1.42 -1.35
C GLN A 92 -8.53 2.77 -0.74
N TRP A 93 -7.53 3.44 -1.31
CA TRP A 93 -7.16 4.78 -0.89
C TRP A 93 -6.72 5.64 -2.06
N ARG A 94 -6.68 6.96 -1.80
CA ARG A 94 -6.02 7.96 -2.63
C ARG A 94 -5.43 9.05 -1.74
N SER A 95 -4.25 9.53 -2.07
CA SER A 95 -3.71 10.75 -1.48
C SER A 95 -4.61 11.94 -1.82
N VAL A 96 -4.76 12.86 -0.88
CA VAL A 96 -5.46 14.14 -1.06
C VAL A 96 -4.52 15.33 -0.87
N ASP A 97 -3.34 15.11 -0.29
CA ASP A 97 -2.27 16.10 -0.13
C ASP A 97 -0.90 15.41 -0.06
N GLY A 98 0.18 16.13 -0.34
CA GLY A 98 1.55 15.61 -0.37
C GLY A 98 1.86 14.76 -1.60
N VAL A 99 2.53 13.61 -1.40
CA VAL A 99 2.95 12.72 -2.50
C VAL A 99 1.74 12.08 -3.21
N PRO A 100 1.54 12.33 -4.52
CA PRO A 100 0.41 11.76 -5.25
C PRO A 100 0.53 10.25 -5.37
N ASN A 101 -0.38 9.52 -4.72
CA ASN A 101 -0.48 8.07 -4.81
C ASN A 101 -1.92 7.58 -4.63
N ARG A 102 -2.19 6.38 -5.11
CA ARG A 102 -3.44 5.66 -4.88
C ARG A 102 -3.19 4.17 -4.94
N GLY A 103 -4.04 3.40 -4.30
CA GLY A 103 -3.91 1.95 -4.36
C GLY A 103 -5.12 1.21 -3.84
N ALA A 104 -4.99 -0.10 -3.88
CA ALA A 104 -5.97 -1.00 -3.31
C ALA A 104 -5.30 -2.28 -2.79
N VAL A 105 -5.84 -2.81 -1.70
CA VAL A 105 -5.61 -4.19 -1.28
C VAL A 105 -6.87 -4.98 -1.54
N ARG A 106 -6.73 -6.12 -2.21
CA ARG A 106 -7.81 -7.07 -2.51
C ARG A 106 -7.56 -8.38 -1.81
N PHE A 107 -8.64 -9.00 -1.36
CA PHE A 107 -8.61 -10.26 -0.62
C PHE A 107 -9.41 -11.30 -1.38
N PHE A 108 -8.84 -12.49 -1.54
CA PHE A 108 -9.48 -13.59 -2.23
C PHE A 108 -9.43 -14.84 -1.34
N PRO A 109 -10.55 -15.57 -1.15
CA PRO A 109 -10.53 -16.81 -0.40
C PRO A 109 -9.67 -17.87 -1.11
N ARG A 110 -8.96 -18.68 -0.32
CA ARG A 110 -8.16 -19.82 -0.76
C ARG A 110 -8.44 -21.01 0.14
N GLY A 111 -9.43 -21.81 -0.25
CA GLY A 111 -9.89 -22.95 0.55
C GLY A 111 -10.50 -22.50 1.90
N PRO A 112 -10.60 -23.41 2.88
CA PRO A 112 -11.30 -23.15 4.14
C PRO A 112 -10.52 -22.22 5.09
N ASN A 113 -9.18 -22.24 5.05
CA ASN A 113 -8.34 -21.60 6.07
C ASN A 113 -7.28 -20.67 5.50
N GLY A 114 -7.31 -20.32 4.21
CA GLY A 114 -6.31 -19.46 3.58
C GLY A 114 -6.93 -18.32 2.79
N CYS A 115 -6.09 -17.35 2.45
CA CYS A 115 -6.44 -16.30 1.52
C CYS A 115 -5.26 -15.94 0.62
N LYS A 116 -5.57 -15.23 -0.45
CA LYS A 116 -4.58 -14.52 -1.27
C LYS A 116 -4.83 -13.04 -1.11
N VAL A 117 -3.76 -12.29 -0.90
CA VAL A 117 -3.79 -10.83 -0.76
C VAL A 117 -3.04 -10.21 -1.93
N GLU A 118 -3.68 -9.25 -2.58
CA GLU A 118 -3.15 -8.54 -3.74
C GLU A 118 -3.09 -7.05 -3.44
N MET A 119 -1.92 -6.45 -3.56
CA MET A 119 -1.73 -5.01 -3.42
C MET A 119 -1.45 -4.40 -4.79
N THR A 120 -2.07 -3.25 -5.04
CA THR A 120 -1.80 -2.39 -6.20
C THR A 120 -1.48 -0.98 -5.72
N LEU A 121 -0.42 -0.39 -6.26
CA LEU A 121 0.03 0.96 -5.94
C LEU A 121 0.33 1.72 -7.23
N THR A 122 -0.28 2.88 -7.39
CA THR A 122 0.07 3.86 -8.42
C THR A 122 0.59 5.11 -7.72
N TYR A 123 1.73 5.62 -8.16
CA TYR A 123 2.37 6.79 -7.59
C TYR A 123 2.88 7.71 -8.70
N GLN A 124 3.04 8.99 -8.38
CA GLN A 124 3.80 9.94 -9.18
C GLN A 124 5.10 10.23 -8.47
N CYS A 125 6.22 10.09 -9.17
CA CYS A 125 7.48 10.56 -8.63
C CYS A 125 7.61 12.07 -8.86
N PRO A 126 8.31 12.78 -7.96
CA PRO A 126 8.71 14.17 -8.19
C PRO A 126 9.45 14.32 -9.52
N ASP A 127 9.25 15.47 -10.20
CA ASP A 127 9.83 15.75 -11.52
C ASP A 127 11.35 15.57 -11.58
N ILE A 128 12.04 15.87 -10.47
CA ILE A 128 13.49 15.71 -10.36
C ILE A 128 13.97 14.25 -10.51
N LEU A 129 13.08 13.27 -10.29
CA LEU A 129 13.37 11.84 -10.44
C LEU A 129 12.92 11.27 -11.80
N VAL A 130 12.26 12.07 -12.65
CA VAL A 130 11.80 11.63 -13.99
C VAL A 130 12.88 10.93 -14.82
N PRO A 131 14.14 11.42 -14.87
CA PRO A 131 15.19 10.77 -15.68
C PRO A 131 15.53 9.34 -15.25
N VAL A 132 15.24 8.97 -14.00
CA VAL A 132 15.55 7.63 -13.43
C VAL A 132 14.32 6.77 -13.22
N MET A 133 13.13 7.21 -13.65
CA MET A 133 11.85 6.53 -13.42
C MET A 133 11.83 5.07 -13.89
N ALA A 134 12.38 4.81 -15.08
CA ALA A 134 12.39 3.46 -15.65
C ALA A 134 13.15 2.46 -14.77
N SER A 135 14.18 2.91 -14.05
CA SER A 135 14.95 2.08 -13.11
C SER A 135 14.28 1.96 -11.74
N LEU A 136 13.42 2.92 -11.37
CA LEU A 136 12.71 2.91 -10.09
C LEU A 136 11.52 1.94 -10.10
N SER A 137 10.83 1.75 -11.22
CA SER A 137 9.64 0.89 -11.27
C SER A 137 9.90 -0.56 -10.85
N PRO A 138 10.92 -1.27 -11.39
CA PRO A 138 11.24 -2.63 -10.94
C PRO A 138 11.68 -2.69 -9.47
N LEU A 139 12.38 -1.66 -8.98
CA LEU A 139 12.77 -1.57 -7.58
C LEU A 139 11.55 -1.46 -6.67
N VAL A 140 10.57 -0.61 -7.01
CA VAL A 140 9.34 -0.44 -6.24
C VAL A 140 8.52 -1.73 -6.25
N GLU A 141 8.40 -2.40 -7.39
CA GLU A 141 7.72 -3.70 -7.48
C GLU A 141 8.36 -4.75 -6.55
N ASN A 142 9.70 -4.85 -6.54
CA ASN A 142 10.43 -5.73 -5.62
C ASN A 142 10.23 -5.37 -4.15
N ILE A 143 10.20 -4.07 -3.80
CA ILE A 143 9.94 -3.60 -2.43
C ILE A 143 8.54 -4.04 -1.99
N ILE A 144 7.53 -3.80 -2.83
CA ILE A 144 6.14 -4.15 -2.51
C ILE A 144 5.99 -5.66 -2.42
N GLN A 145 6.62 -6.46 -3.29
CA GLN A 145 6.58 -7.91 -3.15
C GLN A 145 7.18 -8.38 -1.82
N ALA A 146 8.34 -7.83 -1.43
CA ALA A 146 8.94 -8.14 -0.14
C ALA A 146 8.07 -7.69 1.06
N ASP A 147 7.32 -6.59 0.92
CA ASP A 147 6.33 -6.15 1.93
C ASP A 147 5.18 -7.16 2.06
N MET A 148 4.71 -7.72 0.94
CA MET A 148 3.65 -8.72 0.94
C MET A 148 4.11 -10.04 1.58
N ASP A 149 5.37 -10.44 1.36
CA ASP A 149 5.95 -11.61 2.02
C ASP A 149 6.05 -11.37 3.55
N ARG A 150 6.56 -10.21 3.97
CA ARG A 150 6.59 -9.80 5.39
C ARG A 150 5.19 -9.74 6.02
N PHE A 151 4.18 -9.35 5.26
CA PHE A 151 2.80 -9.34 5.75
C PHE A 151 2.34 -10.75 6.12
N VAL A 152 2.65 -11.76 5.30
CA VAL A 152 2.29 -13.16 5.62
C VAL A 152 2.98 -13.62 6.91
N ASP A 153 4.26 -13.29 7.09
CA ASP A 153 5.00 -13.61 8.32
C ASP A 153 4.37 -12.94 9.55
N TYR A 154 4.02 -11.65 9.43
CA TYR A 154 3.38 -10.90 10.52
C TYR A 154 2.00 -11.47 10.86
N ALA A 155 1.17 -11.74 9.86
CA ALA A 155 -0.16 -12.31 10.05
C ALA A 155 -0.12 -13.70 10.72
N THR A 156 0.88 -14.50 10.36
CA THR A 156 1.13 -15.81 10.99
C THR A 156 1.43 -15.65 12.48
N LYS A 157 2.34 -14.75 12.85
CA LYS A 157 2.69 -14.47 14.26
C LYS A 157 1.47 -14.00 15.06
N VAL A 158 0.63 -13.13 14.48
CA VAL A 158 -0.60 -12.64 15.13
C VAL A 158 -1.58 -13.79 15.37
N LYS A 159 -1.82 -14.61 14.35
CA LYS A 159 -2.71 -15.78 14.44
C LYS A 159 -2.26 -16.75 15.53
N ASP A 160 -0.97 -17.07 15.58
CA ASP A 160 -0.43 -18.01 16.55
C ASP A 160 -0.56 -17.47 17.98
N THR A 161 -0.29 -16.17 18.16
CA THR A 161 -0.48 -15.49 19.45
C THR A 161 -1.94 -15.50 19.91
N GLN A 162 -2.90 -15.29 19.00
CA GLN A 162 -4.33 -15.38 19.31
C GLN A 162 -4.75 -16.79 19.70
N SER A 163 -4.17 -17.80 19.07
CA SER A 163 -4.47 -19.21 19.33
C SER A 163 -4.00 -19.65 20.73
N VAL A 164 -2.83 -19.16 21.18
CA VAL A 164 -2.30 -19.42 22.52
C VAL A 164 -3.12 -18.76 23.62
N ARG A 165 -3.71 -17.58 23.39
CA ARG A 165 -4.52 -16.86 24.39
C ARG A 165 -5.90 -17.47 24.66
N ILE A 166 -6.35 -18.38 23.79
CA ILE A 166 -7.67 -19.03 23.88
C ILE A 166 -7.55 -20.43 24.54
N MET A 167 -6.32 -20.93 24.71
CA MET A 167 -6.01 -22.12 25.52
C MET A 167 -5.75 -21.74 26.97
#